data_AF-A0A0M0JWS0-F1
#
_entry.id   AF-A0A0M0JWS0-F1
#
_cell.length_a   1.000
_cell.length_b   1.000
_cell.length_c   1.000
_cell.angle_alpha   90.00
_cell.angle_beta   90.00
_cell.angle_gamma   90.00
#
_symmetry.space_group_name_H-M   'P 1'
#
loop_
_entity.id
_entity.type
_entity.pdbx_description
1 polymer ?
#
loop_
_entity_poly.entity_id
_entity_poly.type
_entity_poly.pdbx_seq_one_letter_code
_entity_poly.pdbx_strand_id
1 'polypeptide(L)'
;MRMPRKKRATSALQINLGLLLQAQGQLEGAEVLYREALEARRARFGNWHPETLDSINCLGTLLQDQGQLEDAGVLLREALEGCRATLGNRHPETLDSISNLGMLLQGQGQLEDAGVLLREALEASRAILGTRHPNTLASTNNLGSLLQAQGQLEDARVLLREALEGFRATLGNRHPSTLTTISNLGRLLHDQGQLGEAETLLFEALGGCIATLAEGHRTRLRSQAWLADVRRAQGRLESARALVDARVISTAREALGPMVDTTLMLEAIHA
;
A
#
# COMPACT_ATOMS: atom_id res chain seq x y z
N MET A 1 -15.67 -4.34 -34.40
CA MET A 1 -14.47 -4.01 -35.22
C MET A 1 -13.21 -4.21 -34.36
N ARG A 2 -12.30 -5.11 -34.72
CA ARG A 2 -11.17 -5.55 -33.84
C ARG A 2 -9.99 -4.60 -34.01
N MET A 3 -9.63 -3.80 -32.98
CA MET A 3 -8.44 -2.94 -33.08
C MET A 3 -7.14 -3.77 -33.25
N PRO A 4 -6.15 -3.27 -34.03
CA PRO A 4 -4.88 -3.97 -34.31
C PRO A 4 -4.12 -4.33 -33.03
N ARG A 5 -3.32 -5.40 -33.05
CA ARG A 5 -2.49 -5.86 -31.92
C ARG A 5 -1.68 -4.72 -31.25
N LYS A 6 -1.24 -3.73 -32.04
CA LYS A 6 -0.51 -2.54 -31.57
C LYS A 6 -1.26 -1.79 -30.47
N LYS A 7 -2.56 -1.53 -30.61
CA LYS A 7 -3.35 -0.77 -29.62
C LYS A 7 -3.64 -1.56 -28.32
N ARG A 8 -3.59 -2.90 -28.34
CA ARG A 8 -3.65 -3.72 -27.10
C ARG A 8 -2.35 -3.64 -26.33
N ALA A 9 -1.22 -3.75 -27.05
CA ALA A 9 0.08 -3.56 -26.45
C ALA A 9 0.19 -2.16 -25.84
N THR A 10 -0.39 -1.13 -26.47
CA THR A 10 -0.39 0.24 -25.95
C THR A 10 -1.05 0.37 -24.57
N SER A 11 -2.28 -0.13 -24.36
CA SER A 11 -2.94 0.01 -23.06
C SER A 11 -2.29 -0.82 -21.94
N ALA A 12 -1.84 -2.04 -22.24
CA ALA A 12 -1.08 -2.83 -21.26
C ALA A 12 0.26 -2.17 -20.90
N LEU A 13 0.97 -1.59 -21.88
CA LEU A 13 2.19 -0.84 -21.62
C LEU A 13 1.94 0.44 -20.83
N GLN A 14 0.83 1.14 -21.08
CA GLN A 14 0.41 2.31 -20.30
C GLN A 14 0.15 1.91 -18.83
N ILE A 15 -0.54 0.80 -18.55
CA ILE A 15 -0.71 0.30 -17.18
C ILE A 15 0.64 -0.02 -16.54
N ASN A 16 1.50 -0.79 -17.21
CA ASN A 16 2.80 -1.16 -16.64
C ASN A 16 3.71 0.05 -16.39
N LEU A 17 3.73 1.01 -17.30
CA LEU A 17 4.47 2.25 -17.10
C LEU A 17 3.85 3.09 -15.98
N GLY A 18 2.52 3.17 -15.92
CA GLY A 18 1.80 3.82 -14.83
C GLY A 18 2.16 3.23 -13.45
N LEU A 19 2.23 1.90 -13.34
CA LEU A 19 2.65 1.22 -12.11
C LEU A 19 4.08 1.59 -11.70
N LEU A 20 4.99 1.68 -12.68
CA LEU A 20 6.38 2.09 -12.43
C LEU A 20 6.46 3.56 -11.99
N LEU A 21 5.71 4.46 -12.62
CA LEU A 21 5.66 5.87 -12.26
C LEU A 21 5.05 6.06 -10.86
N GLN A 22 3.95 5.37 -10.57
CA GLN A 22 3.31 5.37 -9.26
C GLN A 22 4.27 4.88 -8.17
N ALA A 23 4.99 3.78 -8.41
CA ALA A 23 6.03 3.32 -7.50
C ALA A 23 7.15 4.35 -7.30
N GLN A 24 7.48 5.15 -8.32
CA GLN A 24 8.47 6.23 -8.19
C GLN A 24 7.91 7.50 -7.53
N GLY A 25 6.63 7.53 -7.17
CA GLY A 25 5.96 8.71 -6.62
C GLY A 25 5.58 9.76 -7.67
N GLN A 26 5.69 9.44 -8.96
CA GLN A 26 5.29 10.32 -10.07
C GLN A 26 3.80 10.14 -10.37
N LEU A 27 2.96 10.58 -9.44
CA LEU A 27 1.53 10.26 -9.43
C LEU A 27 0.76 10.89 -10.60
N GLU A 28 1.07 12.13 -10.98
CA GLU A 28 0.41 12.82 -12.10
C GLU A 28 0.69 12.12 -13.43
N GLY A 29 1.94 11.67 -13.62
CA GLY A 29 2.32 10.90 -14.82
C GLY A 29 1.61 9.55 -14.88
N ALA A 30 1.49 8.86 -13.75
CA ALA A 30 0.74 7.60 -13.66
C ALA A 30 -0.75 7.79 -13.98
N GLU A 31 -1.34 8.89 -13.53
CA GLU A 31 -2.76 9.18 -13.68
C GLU A 31 -3.16 9.35 -15.15
N VAL A 32 -2.35 10.09 -15.91
CA VAL A 32 -2.55 10.26 -17.36
C VAL A 32 -2.56 8.90 -18.05
N LEU A 33 -1.58 8.05 -17.76
CA LEU A 33 -1.47 6.73 -18.39
C LEU A 33 -2.63 5.80 -18.01
N TYR A 34 -3.04 5.79 -16.73
CA TYR A 34 -4.16 4.97 -16.28
C TYR A 34 -5.48 5.42 -16.87
N ARG A 35 -5.75 6.73 -16.97
CA ARG A 35 -6.96 7.25 -17.62
C ARG A 35 -7.02 6.89 -19.10
N GLU A 36 -5.93 7.11 -19.84
CA GLU A 36 -5.85 6.73 -21.26
C GLU A 36 -6.06 5.23 -21.47
N ALA A 37 -5.43 4.40 -20.62
CA ALA A 37 -5.57 2.95 -20.68
C ALA A 37 -7.01 2.50 -20.36
N LEU A 38 -7.62 3.10 -19.35
CA LEU A 38 -8.99 2.83 -18.93
C LEU A 38 -9.99 3.19 -20.04
N GLU A 39 -9.88 4.38 -20.64
CA GLU A 39 -10.73 4.80 -21.77
C GLU A 39 -10.60 3.83 -22.95
N ALA A 40 -9.36 3.45 -23.30
CA ALA A 40 -9.10 2.51 -24.38
C ALA A 40 -9.68 1.12 -24.10
N ARG A 41 -9.60 0.63 -22.85
CA ARG A 41 -10.14 -0.67 -22.43
C ARG A 41 -11.68 -0.66 -22.35
N ARG A 42 -12.30 0.40 -21.80
CA ARG A 42 -13.76 0.60 -21.80
C ARG A 42 -14.34 0.62 -23.21
N ALA A 43 -13.78 1.42 -24.11
CA ALA A 43 -14.25 1.51 -25.50
C ALA A 43 -14.14 0.18 -26.26
N ARG A 44 -13.20 -0.68 -25.85
CA ARG A 44 -12.88 -1.92 -26.56
C ARG A 44 -13.63 -3.15 -26.02
N PHE A 45 -13.62 -3.30 -24.70
CA PHE A 45 -14.08 -4.50 -24.02
C PHE A 45 -15.37 -4.28 -23.24
N GLY A 46 -15.77 -3.03 -23.05
CA GLY A 46 -16.86 -2.64 -22.15
C GLY A 46 -16.38 -2.48 -20.71
N ASN A 47 -17.30 -2.05 -19.85
CA ASN A 47 -16.99 -1.68 -18.46
C ASN A 47 -16.70 -2.91 -17.57
N TRP A 48 -17.28 -4.06 -17.88
CA TRP A 48 -17.27 -5.26 -17.04
C TRP A 48 -16.24 -6.31 -17.48
N HIS A 49 -15.32 -5.96 -18.37
CA HIS A 49 -14.26 -6.88 -18.77
C HIS A 49 -13.12 -6.88 -17.73
N PRO A 50 -12.50 -8.03 -17.40
CA PRO A 50 -11.43 -8.12 -16.39
C PRO A 50 -10.31 -7.09 -16.57
N GLU A 51 -9.78 -6.94 -17.80
CA GLU A 51 -8.78 -5.89 -18.08
C GLU A 51 -9.28 -4.45 -17.79
N THR A 52 -10.56 -4.16 -18.02
CA THR A 52 -11.11 -2.84 -17.71
C THR A 52 -11.19 -2.64 -16.19
N LEU A 53 -11.64 -3.65 -15.47
CA LEU A 53 -11.74 -3.65 -14.00
C LEU A 53 -10.36 -3.51 -13.33
N ASP A 54 -9.35 -4.18 -13.87
CA ASP A 54 -7.94 -4.01 -13.50
C ASP A 54 -7.49 -2.54 -13.65
N SER A 55 -7.81 -1.89 -14.77
CA SER A 55 -7.50 -0.47 -14.94
C SER A 55 -8.25 0.46 -13.96
N ILE A 56 -9.51 0.13 -13.65
CA ILE A 56 -10.29 0.87 -12.65
C ILE A 56 -9.63 0.73 -11.27
N ASN A 57 -9.18 -0.47 -10.90
CA ASN A 57 -8.42 -0.69 -9.67
C ASN A 57 -7.13 0.11 -9.64
N CYS A 58 -6.30 0.04 -10.70
CA CYS A 58 -5.05 0.80 -10.76
C CYS A 58 -5.30 2.30 -10.56
N LEU A 59 -6.28 2.87 -11.27
CA LEU A 59 -6.64 4.28 -11.12
C LEU A 59 -7.17 4.56 -9.70
N GLY A 60 -8.07 3.72 -9.16
CA GLY A 60 -8.58 3.89 -7.80
C GLY A 60 -7.49 3.91 -6.73
N THR A 61 -6.52 2.99 -6.80
CA THR A 61 -5.37 2.98 -5.88
C THR A 61 -4.47 4.19 -6.04
N LEU A 62 -4.30 4.70 -7.26
CA LEU A 62 -3.54 5.92 -7.50
C LEU A 62 -4.22 7.15 -6.89
N LEU A 63 -5.53 7.30 -7.08
CA LEU A 63 -6.28 8.40 -6.49
C LEU A 63 -6.25 8.33 -4.95
N GLN A 64 -6.25 7.12 -4.39
CA GLN A 64 -6.01 6.93 -2.95
C GLN A 64 -4.62 7.43 -2.55
N ASP A 65 -3.57 7.11 -3.31
CA ASP A 65 -2.21 7.59 -3.04
C ASP A 65 -2.08 9.12 -3.10
N GLN A 66 -2.88 9.76 -3.96
CA GLN A 66 -3.00 11.23 -4.08
C GLN A 66 -3.87 11.86 -2.98
N GLY A 67 -4.53 11.06 -2.13
CA GLY A 67 -5.44 11.53 -1.08
C GLY A 67 -6.85 11.87 -1.58
N GLN A 68 -7.19 11.57 -2.83
CA GLN A 68 -8.52 11.76 -3.40
C GLN A 68 -9.44 10.57 -3.03
N LEU A 69 -9.73 10.44 -1.73
CA LEU A 69 -10.36 9.25 -1.16
C LEU A 69 -11.81 9.01 -1.65
N GLU A 70 -12.55 10.08 -1.96
CA GLU A 70 -13.93 9.97 -2.47
C GLU A 70 -13.95 9.36 -3.88
N ASP A 71 -13.17 9.93 -4.81
CA ASP A 71 -13.06 9.44 -6.19
C ASP A 71 -12.48 8.03 -6.24
N ALA A 72 -11.44 7.76 -5.43
CA ALA A 72 -10.90 6.42 -5.25
C ALA A 72 -12.00 5.43 -4.81
N GLY A 73 -12.86 5.83 -3.89
CA GLY A 73 -13.96 5.00 -3.38
C GLY A 73 -15.04 4.71 -4.41
N VAL A 74 -15.30 5.61 -5.35
CA VAL A 74 -16.22 5.35 -6.46
C VAL A 74 -15.63 4.26 -7.37
N LEU A 75 -14.37 4.42 -7.79
CA LEU A 75 -13.72 3.50 -8.70
C LEU A 75 -13.50 2.11 -8.07
N LEU A 76 -13.03 2.03 -6.83
CA LEU A 76 -12.77 0.74 -6.18
C LEU A 76 -14.05 -0.05 -5.89
N ARG A 77 -15.17 0.64 -5.62
CA ARG A 77 -16.49 -0.03 -5.53
C ARG A 77 -16.95 -0.53 -6.89
N GLU A 78 -16.84 0.28 -7.95
CA GLU A 78 -17.15 -0.14 -9.33
C GLU A 78 -16.34 -1.37 -9.73
N ALA A 79 -15.03 -1.37 -9.45
CA ALA A 79 -14.15 -2.50 -9.75
C ALA A 79 -14.55 -3.76 -8.96
N LEU A 80 -14.82 -3.63 -7.66
CA LEU A 80 -15.22 -4.76 -6.83
C LEU A 80 -16.55 -5.38 -7.28
N GLU A 81 -17.58 -4.56 -7.52
CA GLU A 81 -18.86 -5.01 -8.04
C GLU A 81 -18.68 -5.72 -9.39
N GLY A 82 -17.86 -5.12 -10.26
CA GLY A 82 -17.41 -5.69 -11.52
C GLY A 82 -16.80 -7.07 -11.42
N CYS A 83 -15.77 -7.20 -10.57
CA CYS A 83 -15.04 -8.44 -10.38
C CYS A 83 -15.93 -9.53 -9.78
N ARG A 84 -16.76 -9.20 -8.79
CA ARG A 84 -17.72 -10.16 -8.22
C ARG A 84 -18.71 -10.67 -9.26
N ALA A 85 -19.26 -9.80 -10.10
CA ALA A 85 -20.24 -10.19 -11.11
C ALA A 85 -19.62 -11.02 -12.25
N THR A 86 -18.37 -10.77 -12.61
CA THR A 86 -17.75 -11.33 -13.83
C THR A 86 -16.82 -12.51 -13.55
N LEU A 87 -16.05 -12.45 -12.46
CA LEU A 87 -15.03 -13.42 -12.08
C LEU A 87 -15.44 -14.27 -10.87
N GLY A 88 -16.41 -13.78 -10.09
CA GLY A 88 -16.87 -14.40 -8.85
C GLY A 88 -16.03 -14.00 -7.63
N ASN A 89 -16.57 -14.27 -6.44
CA ASN A 89 -16.03 -13.79 -5.16
C ASN A 89 -14.65 -14.36 -4.79
N ARG A 90 -14.27 -15.48 -5.41
CA ARG A 90 -13.05 -16.24 -5.08
C ARG A 90 -11.91 -16.04 -6.08
N HIS A 91 -12.14 -15.27 -7.15
CA HIS A 91 -11.09 -15.03 -8.14
C HIS A 91 -9.99 -14.11 -7.56
N PRO A 92 -8.69 -14.35 -7.84
CA PRO A 92 -7.60 -13.52 -7.31
C PRO A 92 -7.80 -12.01 -7.55
N GLU A 93 -8.20 -11.59 -8.75
CA GLU A 93 -8.49 -10.16 -9.04
C GLU A 93 -9.64 -9.59 -8.20
N THR A 94 -10.64 -10.42 -7.85
CA THR A 94 -11.70 -10.01 -6.92
C THR A 94 -11.14 -9.82 -5.52
N LEU A 95 -10.25 -10.70 -5.06
CA LEU A 95 -9.62 -10.60 -3.74
C LEU A 95 -8.70 -9.38 -3.64
N ASP A 96 -8.00 -9.04 -4.72
CA ASP A 96 -7.20 -7.82 -4.82
C ASP A 96 -8.10 -6.58 -4.76
N SER A 97 -9.24 -6.58 -5.44
CA SER A 97 -10.23 -5.50 -5.40
C SER A 97 -10.84 -5.32 -4.00
N ILE A 98 -11.17 -6.43 -3.32
CA ILE A 98 -11.64 -6.43 -1.91
C ILE A 98 -10.57 -5.81 -1.02
N SER A 99 -9.30 -6.21 -1.20
CA SER A 99 -8.19 -5.71 -0.39
C SER A 99 -7.96 -4.21 -0.59
N ASN A 100 -8.04 -3.72 -1.83
CA ASN A 100 -7.88 -2.31 -2.16
C ASN A 100 -8.99 -1.46 -1.52
N LEU A 101 -10.27 -1.87 -1.68
CA LEU A 101 -11.38 -1.17 -1.05
C LEU A 101 -11.28 -1.22 0.48
N GLY A 102 -10.91 -2.37 1.06
CA GLY A 102 -10.71 -2.50 2.50
C GLY A 102 -9.63 -1.55 3.05
N MET A 103 -8.50 -1.41 2.35
CA MET A 103 -7.45 -0.46 2.73
C MET A 103 -7.91 1.00 2.59
N LEU A 104 -8.70 1.33 1.55
CA LEU A 104 -9.27 2.67 1.41
C LEU A 104 -10.20 3.01 2.59
N LEU A 105 -11.13 2.10 2.92
CA LEU A 105 -12.06 2.28 4.04
C LEU A 105 -11.31 2.42 5.37
N GLN A 106 -10.22 1.67 5.56
CA GLN A 106 -9.32 1.86 6.71
C GLN A 106 -8.75 3.29 6.74
N GLY A 107 -8.26 3.79 5.60
CA GLY A 107 -7.74 5.15 5.47
C GLY A 107 -8.78 6.24 5.74
N GLN A 108 -10.07 5.94 5.48
CA GLN A 108 -11.21 6.82 5.80
C GLN A 108 -11.70 6.67 7.25
N GLY A 109 -11.10 5.78 8.06
CA GLY A 109 -11.52 5.52 9.43
C GLY A 109 -12.77 4.62 9.55
N GLN A 110 -13.26 4.05 8.45
CA GLN A 110 -14.38 3.10 8.42
C GLN A 110 -13.90 1.69 8.76
N LEU A 111 -13.40 1.51 9.99
CA LEU A 111 -12.65 0.32 10.40
C LEU A 111 -13.52 -0.96 10.44
N GLU A 112 -14.81 -0.84 10.73
CA GLU A 112 -15.73 -1.99 10.76
C GLU A 112 -15.95 -2.56 9.36
N ASP A 113 -16.31 -1.69 8.40
CA ASP A 113 -16.53 -2.07 6.99
C ASP A 113 -15.24 -2.61 6.35
N ALA A 114 -14.09 -1.96 6.63
CA ALA A 114 -12.78 -2.46 6.22
C ALA A 114 -12.53 -3.87 6.77
N GLY A 115 -12.93 -4.14 8.01
CA GLY A 115 -12.75 -5.42 8.67
C GLY A 115 -13.58 -6.55 8.08
N VAL A 116 -14.76 -6.26 7.53
CA VAL A 116 -15.55 -7.27 6.80
C VAL A 116 -14.80 -7.70 5.54
N LEU A 117 -14.36 -6.72 4.74
CA LEU A 117 -13.68 -6.96 3.46
C LEU A 117 -12.32 -7.65 3.64
N LEU A 118 -11.47 -7.16 4.55
CA LEU A 118 -10.12 -7.71 4.71
C LEU A 118 -10.12 -9.13 5.30
N ARG A 119 -11.11 -9.48 6.14
CA ARG A 119 -11.31 -10.87 6.60
C ARG A 119 -11.77 -11.78 5.47
N GLU A 120 -12.75 -11.33 4.67
CA GLU A 120 -13.20 -12.05 3.48
C GLU A 120 -12.03 -12.37 2.53
N ALA A 121 -11.19 -11.37 2.23
CA ALA A 121 -10.02 -11.54 1.37
C ALA A 121 -9.00 -12.53 1.94
N LEU A 122 -8.71 -12.44 3.24
CA LEU A 122 -7.76 -13.34 3.90
C LEU A 122 -8.26 -14.80 3.94
N GLU A 123 -9.51 -15.02 4.31
CA GLU A 123 -10.12 -16.35 4.37
C GLU A 123 -10.14 -17.01 2.99
N ALA A 124 -10.57 -16.27 1.97
CA ALA A 124 -10.59 -16.76 0.59
C ALA A 124 -9.16 -17.05 0.08
N SER A 125 -8.20 -16.15 0.32
CA SER A 125 -6.81 -16.32 -0.11
C SER A 125 -6.16 -17.54 0.55
N ARG A 126 -6.38 -17.75 1.86
CA ARG A 126 -5.91 -18.96 2.57
C ARG A 126 -6.50 -20.23 1.96
N ALA A 127 -7.79 -20.23 1.64
CA ALA A 127 -8.46 -21.41 1.09
C ALA A 127 -8.00 -21.77 -0.33
N ILE A 128 -7.64 -20.78 -1.15
CA ILE A 128 -7.40 -20.97 -2.58
C ILE A 128 -5.90 -21.04 -2.90
N LEU A 129 -5.11 -20.15 -2.30
CA LEU A 129 -3.69 -19.96 -2.61
C LEU A 129 -2.79 -20.61 -1.56
N GLY A 130 -3.33 -20.94 -0.39
CA GLY A 130 -2.58 -21.43 0.77
C GLY A 130 -1.97 -20.30 1.58
N THR A 131 -1.47 -20.64 2.78
CA THR A 131 -1.04 -19.67 3.81
C THR A 131 0.25 -18.93 3.48
N ARG A 132 1.13 -19.52 2.66
CA ARG A 132 2.44 -18.94 2.30
C ARG A 132 2.44 -18.21 0.95
N HIS A 133 1.31 -18.15 0.25
CA HIS A 133 1.25 -17.42 -1.02
C HIS A 133 1.39 -15.90 -0.78
N PRO A 134 2.12 -15.15 -1.63
CA PRO A 134 2.31 -13.71 -1.49
C PRO A 134 1.01 -12.91 -1.28
N ASN A 135 -0.05 -13.20 -2.03
CA ASN A 135 -1.35 -12.51 -1.86
C ASN A 135 -1.98 -12.81 -0.49
N THR A 136 -1.90 -14.06 0.00
CA THR A 136 -2.38 -14.41 1.34
C THR A 136 -1.61 -13.67 2.43
N LEU A 137 -0.28 -13.57 2.28
CA LEU A 137 0.58 -12.82 3.19
C LEU A 137 0.27 -11.31 3.13
N ALA A 138 -0.06 -10.78 1.95
CA ALA A 138 -0.48 -9.38 1.80
C ALA A 138 -1.81 -9.12 2.52
N SER A 139 -2.82 -9.99 2.34
CA SER A 139 -4.08 -9.90 3.09
C SER A 139 -3.88 -10.06 4.60
N THR A 140 -2.95 -10.92 5.03
CA THR A 140 -2.58 -11.09 6.45
C THR A 140 -1.98 -9.80 7.02
N ASN A 141 -1.05 -9.18 6.29
CA ASN A 141 -0.48 -7.88 6.64
C ASN A 141 -1.54 -6.77 6.73
N ASN A 142 -2.46 -6.72 5.76
CA ASN A 142 -3.50 -5.69 5.71
C ASN A 142 -4.48 -5.84 6.89
N LEU A 143 -4.90 -7.06 7.22
CA LEU A 143 -5.72 -7.30 8.40
C LEU A 143 -4.97 -6.96 9.69
N GLY A 144 -3.68 -7.29 9.80
CA GLY A 144 -2.84 -6.88 10.93
C GLY A 144 -2.77 -5.35 11.11
N SER A 145 -2.59 -4.62 10.01
CA SER A 145 -2.62 -3.15 10.00
C SER A 145 -3.98 -2.59 10.44
N LEU A 146 -5.08 -3.21 10.02
CA LEU A 146 -6.42 -2.81 10.45
C LEU A 146 -6.64 -3.05 11.94
N LEU A 147 -6.27 -4.22 12.45
CA LEU A 147 -6.40 -4.56 13.86
C LEU A 147 -5.59 -3.60 14.75
N GLN A 148 -4.41 -3.17 14.27
CA GLN A 148 -3.65 -2.12 14.93
C GLN A 148 -4.44 -0.80 15.00
N ALA A 149 -5.05 -0.38 13.89
CA ALA A 149 -5.88 0.83 13.86
C ALA A 149 -7.12 0.73 14.76
N GLN A 150 -7.62 -0.49 15.02
CA GLN A 150 -8.69 -0.78 15.99
C GLN A 150 -8.20 -0.86 17.44
N GLY A 151 -6.90 -0.72 17.69
CA GLY A 151 -6.29 -0.87 19.02
C GLY A 151 -6.12 -2.31 19.49
N GLN A 152 -6.38 -3.30 18.64
CA GLN A 152 -6.21 -4.73 18.94
C GLN A 152 -4.75 -5.15 18.71
N LEU A 153 -3.84 -4.59 19.53
CA LEU A 153 -2.39 -4.66 19.28
C LEU A 153 -1.82 -6.10 19.32
N GLU A 154 -2.32 -6.97 20.19
CA GLU A 154 -1.81 -8.35 20.27
C GLU A 154 -2.21 -9.20 19.05
N ASP A 155 -3.46 -9.10 18.60
CA ASP A 155 -3.92 -9.82 17.40
C ASP A 155 -3.20 -9.28 16.15
N ALA A 156 -3.02 -7.95 16.07
CA ALA A 156 -2.25 -7.32 15.02
C ALA A 156 -0.79 -7.79 14.99
N ARG A 157 -0.14 -7.94 16.16
CA ARG A 157 1.24 -8.43 16.29
C ARG A 157 1.37 -9.85 15.74
N VAL A 158 0.43 -10.74 16.04
CA VAL A 158 0.43 -12.11 15.54
C VAL A 158 0.38 -12.12 14.01
N LEU A 159 -0.57 -11.41 13.41
CA LEU A 159 -0.72 -11.39 11.96
C LEU A 159 0.46 -10.71 11.25
N LEU A 160 0.97 -9.60 11.77
CA LEU A 160 2.12 -8.92 11.17
C LEU A 160 3.40 -9.76 11.25
N ARG A 161 3.61 -10.52 12.33
CA ARG A 161 4.73 -11.47 12.42
C ARG A 161 4.57 -12.64 11.47
N GLU A 162 3.38 -13.23 11.36
CA GLU A 162 3.08 -14.28 10.39
C GLU A 162 3.39 -13.82 8.95
N ALA A 163 2.89 -12.63 8.58
CA ALA A 163 3.14 -12.03 7.27
C ALA A 163 4.63 -11.76 7.04
N LEU A 164 5.34 -11.21 8.03
CA LEU A 164 6.76 -10.89 7.93
C LEU A 164 7.61 -12.14 7.68
N GLU A 165 7.41 -13.18 8.49
CA GLU A 165 8.13 -14.44 8.36
C GLU A 165 7.85 -15.10 6.99
N GLY A 166 6.58 -15.07 6.55
CA GLY A 166 6.20 -15.57 5.24
C GLY A 166 6.86 -14.81 4.11
N PHE A 167 6.86 -13.47 4.14
CA PHE A 167 7.45 -12.67 3.09
C PHE A 167 8.97 -12.79 3.05
N ARG A 168 9.64 -12.85 4.20
CA ARG A 168 11.09 -13.13 4.27
C ARG A 168 11.43 -14.46 3.62
N ALA A 169 10.66 -15.51 3.91
CA ALA A 169 10.91 -16.84 3.37
C ALA A 169 10.62 -16.95 1.86
N THR A 170 9.65 -16.21 1.34
CA THR A 170 9.16 -16.36 -0.04
C THR A 170 9.76 -15.35 -1.01
N LEU A 171 9.90 -14.09 -0.59
CA LEU A 171 10.35 -12.98 -1.44
C LEU A 171 11.69 -12.39 -1.00
N GLY A 172 12.16 -12.73 0.20
CA GLY A 172 13.41 -12.24 0.78
C GLY A 172 13.27 -10.92 1.55
N ASN A 173 14.34 -10.54 2.24
CA ASN A 173 14.34 -9.43 3.21
C ASN A 173 14.20 -8.03 2.58
N ARG A 174 14.60 -7.87 1.30
CA ARG A 174 14.60 -6.57 0.61
C ARG A 174 13.41 -6.37 -0.32
N HIS A 175 12.49 -7.33 -0.40
CA HIS A 175 11.31 -7.17 -1.24
C HIS A 175 10.41 -6.06 -0.68
N PRO A 176 9.80 -5.20 -1.52
CA PRO A 176 8.94 -4.10 -1.07
C PRO A 176 7.85 -4.54 -0.08
N SER A 177 7.18 -5.67 -0.33
CA SER A 177 6.18 -6.23 0.61
C SER A 177 6.77 -6.57 1.97
N THR A 178 7.97 -7.15 2.01
CA THR A 178 8.67 -7.45 3.27
C THR A 178 8.99 -6.16 4.01
N LEU A 179 9.53 -5.14 3.33
CA LEU A 179 9.89 -3.86 3.92
C LEU A 179 8.65 -3.14 4.48
N THR A 180 7.53 -3.14 3.75
CA THR A 180 6.26 -2.59 4.23
C THR A 180 5.77 -3.30 5.50
N THR A 181 5.85 -4.64 5.56
CA THR A 181 5.44 -5.40 6.74
C THR A 181 6.37 -5.15 7.94
N ILE A 182 7.70 -5.01 7.70
CA ILE A 182 8.64 -4.61 8.76
C ILE A 182 8.23 -3.23 9.32
N SER A 183 7.93 -2.25 8.47
CA SER A 183 7.52 -0.92 8.91
C SER A 183 6.19 -0.93 9.66
N ASN A 184 5.21 -1.75 9.24
CA ASN A 184 3.95 -1.92 9.98
C ASN A 184 4.18 -2.54 11.36
N LEU A 185 5.02 -3.58 11.46
CA LEU A 185 5.36 -4.19 12.75
C LEU A 185 6.15 -3.21 13.64
N GLY A 186 7.07 -2.45 13.07
CA GLY A 186 7.80 -1.39 13.78
C GLY A 186 6.86 -0.32 14.36
N ARG A 187 5.87 0.13 13.58
CA ARG A 187 4.82 1.03 14.05
C ARG A 187 4.02 0.41 15.21
N LEU A 188 3.63 -0.86 15.09
CA LEU A 188 2.90 -1.56 16.15
C LEU A 188 3.71 -1.63 17.45
N LEU A 189 5.00 -1.94 17.36
CA LEU A 189 5.88 -1.99 18.53
C LEU A 189 6.08 -0.60 19.15
N HIS A 190 6.11 0.46 18.32
CA HIS A 190 6.09 1.83 18.80
C HIS A 190 4.82 2.12 19.62
N ASP A 191 3.64 1.75 19.11
CA ASP A 191 2.36 1.95 19.82
C ASP A 191 2.29 1.13 21.13
N GLN A 192 3.00 0.00 21.20
CA GLN A 192 3.17 -0.79 22.43
C GLN A 192 4.26 -0.24 23.39
N GLY A 193 4.93 0.86 23.04
CA GLY A 193 6.04 1.43 23.81
C GLY A 193 7.34 0.62 23.74
N GLN A 194 7.43 -0.40 22.88
CA GLN A 194 8.61 -1.25 22.67
C GLN A 194 9.62 -0.59 21.73
N LEU A 195 10.05 0.64 22.08
CA LEU A 195 10.82 1.53 21.19
C LEU A 195 12.14 0.94 20.68
N GLY A 196 12.82 0.08 21.45
CA GLY A 196 14.08 -0.55 21.04
C GLY A 196 13.91 -1.60 19.94
N GLU A 197 12.87 -2.46 20.05
CA GLU A 197 12.54 -3.44 19.00
C GLU A 197 12.00 -2.71 17.76
N ALA A 198 11.16 -1.68 17.96
CA ALA A 198 10.66 -0.82 16.89
C ALA A 198 11.79 -0.17 16.08
N GLU A 199 12.78 0.43 16.75
CA GLU A 199 13.93 1.05 16.08
C GLU A 199 14.70 0.03 15.23
N THR A 200 14.98 -1.15 15.78
CA THR A 200 15.76 -2.18 15.09
C THR A 200 15.09 -2.57 13.78
N LEU A 201 13.78 -2.81 13.80
CA LEU A 201 13.00 -3.15 12.62
C LEU A 201 12.92 -1.98 11.63
N LEU A 202 12.61 -0.77 12.09
CA LEU A 202 12.49 0.40 11.21
C LEU A 202 13.83 0.78 10.56
N PHE A 203 14.94 0.57 11.27
CA PHE A 203 16.29 0.74 10.72
C PHE A 203 16.58 -0.29 9.63
N GLU A 204 16.19 -1.56 9.84
CA GLU A 204 16.28 -2.61 8.80
C GLU A 204 15.44 -2.23 7.57
N ALA A 205 14.18 -1.83 7.77
CA ALA A 205 13.29 -1.42 6.69
C ALA A 205 13.86 -0.25 5.90
N LEU A 206 14.38 0.78 6.59
CA LEU A 206 14.99 1.94 5.94
C LEU A 206 16.24 1.54 5.15
N GLY A 207 17.12 0.70 5.71
CA GLY A 207 18.30 0.21 5.01
C GLY A 207 17.93 -0.57 3.73
N GLY A 208 16.90 -1.40 3.79
CA GLY A 208 16.36 -2.10 2.61
C GLY A 208 15.76 -1.14 1.58
N CYS A 209 15.00 -0.14 2.02
CA CYS A 209 14.42 0.88 1.16
C CYS A 209 15.49 1.72 0.47
N ILE A 210 16.53 2.16 1.17
CA ILE A 210 17.65 2.93 0.57
C ILE A 210 18.36 2.12 -0.52
N ALA A 211 18.49 0.81 -0.33
CA ALA A 211 19.17 -0.07 -1.27
C ALA A 211 18.34 -0.40 -2.53
N THR A 212 17.02 -0.23 -2.50
CA THR A 212 16.12 -0.76 -3.55
C THR A 212 15.16 0.29 -4.13
N LEU A 213 14.89 1.38 -3.41
CA LEU A 213 13.87 2.36 -3.75
C LEU A 213 14.45 3.76 -3.90
N ALA A 214 13.88 4.53 -4.84
CA ALA A 214 14.20 5.93 -5.03
C ALA A 214 13.93 6.75 -3.76
N GLU A 215 14.58 7.90 -3.64
CA GLU A 215 14.47 8.77 -2.46
C GLU A 215 13.04 9.24 -2.19
N GLY A 216 12.29 9.57 -3.25
CA GLY A 216 10.88 9.97 -3.17
C GLY A 216 9.89 8.83 -3.02
N HIS A 217 10.34 7.57 -2.94
CA HIS A 217 9.41 6.44 -2.81
C HIS A 217 8.69 6.47 -1.45
N ARG A 218 7.36 6.35 -1.48
CA ARG A 218 6.50 6.47 -0.28
C ARG A 218 6.92 5.56 0.88
N THR A 219 7.18 4.28 0.62
CA THR A 219 7.69 3.32 1.63
C THR A 219 9.01 3.74 2.28
N ARG A 220 9.94 4.34 1.52
CA ARG A 220 11.21 4.85 2.05
C ARG A 220 10.96 6.03 2.98
N LEU A 221 10.21 7.02 2.51
CA LEU A 221 9.86 8.22 3.27
C LEU A 221 9.11 7.84 4.56
N ARG A 222 8.12 6.95 4.47
CA ARG A 222 7.39 6.45 5.63
C ARG A 222 8.32 5.75 6.64
N SER A 223 9.24 4.91 6.17
CA SER A 223 10.21 4.26 7.06
C SER A 223 11.15 5.27 7.74
N GLN A 224 11.53 6.37 7.06
CA GLN A 224 12.28 7.48 7.67
C GLN A 224 11.46 8.19 8.74
N ALA A 225 10.19 8.51 8.47
CA ALA A 225 9.30 9.19 9.41
C ALA A 225 9.14 8.40 10.70
N TRP A 226 8.79 7.11 10.59
CA TRP A 226 8.59 6.25 11.76
C TRP A 226 9.88 6.00 12.54
N LEU A 227 11.02 5.84 11.86
CA LEU A 227 12.30 5.73 12.55
C LEU A 227 12.62 7.03 13.31
N ALA A 228 12.44 8.20 12.67
CA ALA A 228 12.65 9.48 13.32
C ALA A 228 11.76 9.67 14.54
N ASP A 229 10.49 9.27 14.45
CA ASP A 229 9.55 9.33 15.55
C ASP A 229 9.95 8.43 16.72
N VAL A 230 10.36 7.18 16.46
CA VAL A 230 10.89 6.29 17.50
C VAL A 230 12.13 6.90 18.19
N ARG A 231 13.05 7.51 17.42
CA ARG A 231 14.21 8.18 18.00
C ARG A 231 13.83 9.38 18.85
N ARG A 232 12.83 10.15 18.42
CA ARG A 232 12.24 11.26 19.17
C ARG A 232 11.62 10.78 20.48
N ALA A 233 10.81 9.72 20.44
CA ALA A 233 10.17 9.12 21.60
C ALA A 233 11.19 8.61 22.64
N GLN A 234 12.40 8.24 22.19
CA GLN A 234 13.52 7.88 23.07
C GLN A 234 14.36 9.08 23.54
N GLY A 235 14.01 10.32 23.17
CA GLY A 235 14.73 11.55 23.53
C GLY A 235 15.98 11.84 22.68
N ARG A 236 16.22 11.10 21.60
CA ARG A 236 17.39 11.28 20.71
C ARG A 236 17.08 12.24 19.56
N LEU A 237 16.79 13.49 19.90
CA LEU A 237 16.31 14.53 18.98
C LEU A 237 17.26 14.78 17.81
N GLU A 238 18.56 14.92 18.04
CA GLU A 238 19.54 15.13 16.97
C GLU A 238 19.58 13.96 15.98
N SER A 239 19.43 12.73 16.46
CA SER A 239 19.38 11.53 15.61
C SER A 239 18.06 11.40 14.86
N ALA A 240 16.97 11.97 15.38
CA ALA A 240 15.69 12.06 14.69
C ALA A 240 15.75 13.12 13.57
N ARG A 241 16.23 14.32 13.87
CA ARG A 241 16.42 15.43 12.92
C ARG A 241 17.29 15.04 11.73
N ALA A 242 18.37 14.28 11.98
CA ALA A 242 19.25 13.79 10.92
C ALA A 242 18.57 12.84 9.92
N LEU A 243 17.44 12.22 10.26
CA LEU A 243 16.71 11.31 9.36
C LEU A 243 15.70 12.02 8.44
N VAL A 244 15.24 13.21 8.83
CA VAL A 244 14.15 13.96 8.20
C VAL A 244 14.55 15.42 8.03
N ASP A 245 15.63 15.65 7.27
CA ASP A 245 16.10 17.01 6.97
C ASP A 245 15.13 17.78 6.04
N ALA A 246 15.43 19.06 5.79
CA ALA A 246 14.59 19.93 4.95
C ALA A 246 14.37 19.38 3.53
N ARG A 247 15.34 18.64 2.97
CA ARG A 247 15.22 18.01 1.65
C ARG A 247 14.23 16.86 1.72
N VAL A 248 14.38 15.96 2.69
CA VAL A 248 13.47 14.82 2.89
C VAL A 248 12.04 15.31 3.10
N ILE A 249 11.83 16.39 3.84
CA ILE A 249 10.48 16.96 4.04
C ILE A 249 9.91 17.55 2.76
N SER A 250 10.71 18.27 1.97
CA SER A 250 10.25 18.79 0.68
C SER A 250 9.80 17.64 -0.22
N THR A 251 10.63 16.61 -0.35
CA THR A 251 10.32 15.41 -1.12
C THR A 251 9.10 14.68 -0.55
N ALA A 252 8.96 14.60 0.78
CA ALA A 252 7.80 13.98 1.41
C ALA A 252 6.51 14.76 1.16
N ARG A 253 6.53 16.09 1.19
CA ARG A 253 5.36 16.93 0.88
C ARG A 253 4.89 16.72 -0.55
N GLU A 254 5.82 16.63 -1.49
CA GLU A 254 5.53 16.35 -2.89
C GLU A 254 4.99 14.92 -3.10
N ALA A 255 5.64 13.92 -2.51
CA ALA A 255 5.33 12.51 -2.79
C ALA A 255 4.20 11.92 -1.92
N LEU A 256 3.99 12.43 -0.70
CA LEU A 256 3.00 11.93 0.27
C LEU A 256 1.79 12.84 0.41
N GLY A 257 1.90 14.14 0.09
CA GLY A 257 0.88 15.12 0.44
C GLY A 257 0.73 15.31 1.96
N PRO A 258 -0.37 15.91 2.44
CA PRO A 258 -0.58 16.18 3.87
C PRO A 258 -1.04 14.92 4.63
N MET A 259 -0.15 13.95 4.80
CA MET A 259 -0.41 12.72 5.54
C MET A 259 0.24 12.71 6.92
N VAL A 260 -0.22 11.81 7.80
CA VAL A 260 0.35 11.57 9.15
C VAL A 260 1.87 11.43 9.10
N ASP A 261 2.41 10.71 8.12
CA ASP A 261 3.85 10.54 7.96
C ASP A 261 4.58 11.88 7.76
N THR A 262 4.01 12.82 7.00
CA THR A 262 4.59 14.17 6.84
C THR A 262 4.49 15.01 8.11
N THR A 263 3.43 14.83 8.91
CA THR A 263 3.29 15.45 10.23
C THR A 263 4.36 14.95 11.19
N LEU A 264 4.59 13.62 11.24
CA LEU A 264 5.65 13.02 12.07
C LEU A 264 7.04 13.57 11.70
N MET A 265 7.33 13.72 10.40
CA MET A 265 8.58 14.33 9.96
C MET A 265 8.73 15.79 10.44
N LEU A 266 7.66 16.59 10.37
CA LEU A 266 7.69 17.98 10.82
C LEU A 266 7.88 18.09 12.34
N GLU A 267 7.20 17.22 13.10
CA GLU A 267 7.34 17.17 14.55
C GLU A 267 8.75 16.80 14.99
N ALA A 268 9.41 15.89 14.28
CA ALA A 268 10.79 15.50 14.57
C ALA A 268 11.81 16.63 14.35
N ILE A 269 11.53 17.61 13.48
CA ILE A 269 12.37 18.81 13.36
C ILE A 269 12.12 19.78 14.51
N HIS A 270 10.85 20.03 14.82
CA HIS A 270 10.46 21.06 15.79
C HIS A 270 10.64 20.65 17.25
N ALA A 271 10.80 19.35 17.55
CA ALA A 271 11.16 18.82 18.87
C ALA A 271 12.62 19.10 19.21
#